data_AF-A0A2G9UXF2-F1
#
_entry.id   AF-A0A2G9UXF2-F1
#
_cell.length_a   1.000
_cell.length_b   1.000
_cell.length_c   1.000
_cell.angle_alpha   90.00
_cell.angle_beta   90.00
_cell.angle_gamma   90.00
#
_symmetry.space_group_name_H-M   'P 1'
#
loop_
_entity.id
_entity.type
_entity.pdbx_description
1 polymer ?
#
loop_
_entity_poly.entity_id
_entity_poly.type
_entity_poly.pdbx_seq_one_letter_code
_entity_poly.pdbx_strand_id
1 'polypeptide(L)'
;MLSQLSMMEEDMRNANAAMAGELYPLAQQKATTVIQEGRDISAKEVLTYEEQNLVRQRCEEMDNKLRVLEQLANERRNTTQISQEVLRLN
;
A
#
# COMPACT_ATOMS: atom_id res chain seq x y z
N MET A 1 -10.70 1.42 -5.25
CA MET A 1 -9.51 1.08 -4.44
C MET A 1 -8.23 1.72 -4.96
N LEU A 2 -7.82 1.50 -6.22
CA LEU A 2 -6.57 2.07 -6.76
C LEU A 2 -6.42 3.59 -6.59
N SER A 3 -7.49 4.36 -6.83
CA SER A 3 -7.50 5.81 -6.59
C SER A 3 -7.26 6.16 -5.12
N GLN A 4 -7.81 5.38 -4.19
CA GLN A 4 -7.58 5.56 -2.76
C GLN A 4 -6.13 5.26 -2.39
N LEU A 5 -5.53 4.19 -2.93
CA LEU A 5 -4.12 3.91 -2.72
C LEU A 5 -3.22 5.02 -3.27
N SER A 6 -3.57 5.63 -4.41
CA SER A 6 -2.84 6.79 -4.93
C SER A 6 -2.93 8.02 -4.02
N MET A 7 -4.11 8.32 -3.47
CA MET A 7 -4.27 9.41 -2.50
C MET A 7 -3.46 9.13 -1.23
N MET A 8 -3.52 7.90 -0.71
CA MET A 8 -2.73 7.51 0.46
C MET A 8 -1.22 7.58 0.21
N GLU A 9 -0.76 7.32 -1.02
CA GLU A 9 0.65 7.48 -1.42
C GLU A 9 1.07 8.96 -1.34
N GLU A 10 0.23 9.86 -1.84
CA GLU A 10 0.46 11.32 -1.73
C GLU A 10 0.45 11.78 -0.27
N ASP A 11 -0.50 11.31 0.53
CA ASP A 11 -0.55 11.60 1.97
C ASP A 11 0.72 11.09 2.67
N MET A 12 1.16 9.86 2.38
CA MET A 12 2.38 9.26 2.95
C MET A 12 3.66 10.03 2.57
N ARG A 13 3.71 10.63 1.37
CA ARG A 13 4.83 11.49 0.95
C ARG A 13 4.91 12.79 1.76
N ASN A 14 3.81 13.21 2.39
CA ASN A 14 3.75 14.41 3.22
C ASN A 14 3.62 14.08 4.73
N ALA A 15 3.46 12.80 5.08
CA ALA A 15 3.23 12.35 6.44
C ALA A 15 4.49 12.45 7.32
N ASN A 16 4.26 12.73 8.61
CA ASN A 16 5.24 12.49 9.66
C ASN A 16 5.26 11.00 10.05
N ALA A 17 6.19 10.58 10.91
CA ALA A 17 6.33 9.15 11.26
C ALA A 17 5.12 8.55 11.99
N ALA A 18 4.40 9.32 12.80
CA ALA A 18 3.21 8.82 13.49
C ALA A 18 2.09 8.52 12.47
N MET A 19 1.84 9.46 11.56
CA MET A 19 0.85 9.31 10.50
C MET A 19 1.24 8.20 9.51
N ALA A 20 2.53 8.08 9.17
CA ALA A 20 3.04 6.98 8.35
C ALA A 20 2.83 5.60 9.02
N GLY A 21 2.94 5.55 10.34
CA GLY A 21 2.69 4.35 11.15
C GLY A 21 1.24 3.86 11.12
N GLU A 22 0.28 4.73 10.75
CA GLU A 22 -1.15 4.39 10.63
C GLU A 22 -1.59 4.20 9.18
N LEU A 23 -1.05 5.01 8.25
CA LEU A 23 -1.46 5.01 6.84
C LEU A 23 -1.16 3.68 6.14
N TYR A 24 0.02 3.09 6.35
CA TYR A 24 0.37 1.83 5.68
C TYR A 24 -0.50 0.65 6.17
N PRO A 25 -0.65 0.40 7.49
CA PRO A 25 -1.53 -0.66 7.97
C PRO A 25 -2.97 -0.54 7.46
N LEU A 26 -3.49 0.70 7.41
CA LEU A 26 -4.82 0.94 6.87
C LEU A 26 -4.92 0.61 5.38
N ALA A 27 -3.91 1.01 4.59
CA ALA A 27 -3.84 0.71 3.17
C ALA A 27 -3.79 -0.81 2.93
N GLN A 28 -2.90 -1.49 3.68
CA GLN A 28 -2.73 -2.93 3.62
C GLN A 28 -4.04 -3.65 3.93
N GLN A 29 -4.69 -3.32 5.05
CA GLN A 29 -5.97 -3.93 5.44
C GLN A 29 -7.03 -3.79 4.33
N LYS A 30 -7.18 -2.58 3.76
CA LYS A 30 -8.20 -2.32 2.72
C LYS A 30 -7.89 -3.01 1.40
N ALA A 31 -6.65 -2.94 0.94
CA ALA A 31 -6.28 -3.51 -0.35
C ALA A 31 -6.19 -5.04 -0.30
N THR A 32 -5.74 -5.65 0.80
CA THR A 32 -5.70 -7.11 0.93
C THR A 32 -7.07 -7.74 0.74
N THR A 33 -8.13 -7.16 1.32
CA THR A 33 -9.50 -7.65 1.13
C THR A 33 -9.90 -7.61 -0.35
N VAL A 34 -9.71 -6.48 -1.02
CA VAL A 34 -10.10 -6.32 -2.44
C VAL A 34 -9.28 -7.21 -3.37
N ILE A 35 -7.98 -7.38 -3.09
CA ILE A 35 -7.12 -8.29 -3.84
C ILE A 35 -7.58 -9.74 -3.66
N GLN A 36 -7.93 -10.15 -2.43
CA GLN A 36 -8.42 -11.49 -2.18
C GLN A 36 -9.75 -11.74 -2.89
N GLU A 37 -10.68 -10.79 -2.86
CA GLU A 37 -11.93 -10.86 -3.61
C GLU A 37 -11.67 -10.98 -5.13
N GLY A 38 -10.74 -10.20 -5.68
CA GLY A 38 -10.35 -10.30 -7.08
C GLY A 38 -9.77 -11.68 -7.45
N ARG A 39 -8.90 -12.22 -6.60
CA ARG A 39 -8.33 -13.58 -6.80
C ARG A 39 -9.41 -14.66 -6.72
N ASP A 40 -10.36 -14.52 -5.80
CA ASP A 40 -11.49 -15.42 -5.65
C ASP A 40 -12.40 -15.40 -6.88
N ILE A 41 -12.74 -14.21 -7.40
CA ILE A 41 -13.49 -14.03 -8.64
C ILE A 41 -12.77 -14.73 -9.79
N SER A 42 -11.47 -14.49 -9.93
CA SER A 42 -10.67 -15.10 -11.01
C SER A 42 -10.62 -16.63 -10.93
N ALA A 43 -10.75 -17.21 -9.73
CA ALA A 43 -10.67 -18.65 -9.51
C ALA A 43 -12.03 -19.37 -9.58
N LYS A 44 -13.13 -18.68 -9.23
CA LYS A 44 -14.45 -19.30 -9.03
C LYS A 44 -15.44 -18.99 -10.14
N GLU A 45 -15.30 -17.85 -10.80
CA GLU A 45 -16.25 -17.40 -11.82
C GLU A 45 -15.84 -17.83 -13.23
N VAL A 46 -16.84 -18.00 -14.11
CA VAL A 46 -16.59 -18.23 -15.54
C VAL A 46 -16.34 -16.88 -16.20
N LEU A 47 -15.06 -16.56 -16.36
CA LEU A 47 -14.59 -15.33 -16.98
C LEU A 47 -14.04 -15.60 -18.38
N THR A 48 -14.22 -14.65 -19.27
CA THR A 48 -13.45 -14.61 -20.52
C THR A 48 -11.96 -14.39 -20.23
N TYR A 49 -11.12 -14.69 -21.21
CA TYR A 49 -9.68 -14.42 -21.11
C TYR A 49 -9.38 -12.94 -20.81
N GLU A 50 -10.12 -12.03 -21.43
CA GLU A 50 -9.95 -10.58 -21.23
C GLU A 50 -10.30 -10.16 -19.80
N GLU A 51 -11.39 -10.70 -19.24
CA GLU A 51 -11.79 -10.43 -17.86
C GLU A 51 -10.80 -11.01 -16.85
N GLN A 52 -10.32 -12.24 -17.05
CA GLN A 52 -9.27 -12.83 -16.20
C GLN A 52 -8.01 -11.95 -16.20
N ASN A 53 -7.57 -11.52 -17.39
CA ASN A 53 -6.40 -10.68 -17.51
C ASN A 53 -6.61 -9.31 -16.84
N LEU A 54 -7.80 -8.72 -16.96
CA LEU A 54 -8.13 -7.46 -16.30
C LEU A 54 -8.08 -7.60 -14.76
N VAL A 55 -8.70 -8.63 -14.20
CA VAL A 55 -8.69 -8.89 -12.75
C VAL A 55 -7.26 -9.07 -12.26
N ARG A 56 -6.44 -9.86 -12.97
CA ARG A 56 -5.03 -10.06 -12.66
C ARG A 56 -4.26 -8.73 -12.65
N GLN A 57 -4.38 -7.93 -13.71
CA GLN A 57 -3.71 -6.64 -13.82
C GLN A 57 -4.10 -5.71 -12.65
N ARG A 58 -5.38 -5.64 -12.30
CA ARG A 58 -5.83 -4.80 -11.17
C ARG A 58 -5.30 -5.28 -9.83
N CYS A 59 -5.22 -6.59 -9.60
CA CYS A 59 -4.61 -7.14 -8.39
C CYS A 59 -3.12 -6.79 -8.32
N GLU A 60 -2.39 -6.96 -9.42
CA GLU A 60 -0.96 -6.62 -9.52
C GLU A 60 -0.71 -5.12 -9.31
N GLU A 61 -1.54 -4.25 -9.87
CA GLU A 61 -1.46 -2.80 -9.65
C GLU A 61 -1.65 -2.42 -8.18
N MET A 62 -2.60 -3.05 -7.48
CA MET A 62 -2.83 -2.81 -6.05
C MET A 62 -1.68 -3.34 -5.20
N ASP A 63 -1.18 -4.54 -5.48
CA ASP A 63 -0.01 -5.12 -4.80
C ASP A 63 1.23 -4.22 -4.96
N ASN A 64 1.46 -3.68 -6.16
CA ASN A 64 2.57 -2.76 -6.41
C ASN A 64 2.42 -1.46 -5.62
N LYS A 65 1.21 -0.87 -5.57
CA LYS A 65 0.96 0.34 -4.77
C LYS A 65 1.15 0.10 -3.27
N LEU A 66 0.78 -1.08 -2.77
CA LEU A 66 1.05 -1.43 -1.37
C LEU A 66 2.55 -1.49 -1.06
N ARG A 67 3.37 -2.06 -1.96
CA ARG A 67 4.83 -2.09 -1.77
C ARG A 67 5.43 -0.69 -1.73
N VAL A 68 4.96 0.23 -2.58
CA VAL A 68 5.41 1.63 -2.57
C VAL A 68 5.06 2.29 -1.23
N LEU A 69 3.84 2.08 -0.73
CA LEU A 69 3.42 2.61 0.57
C LEU A 69 4.24 2.03 1.73
N GLU A 70 4.58 0.74 1.68
CA GLU A 70 5.45 0.09 2.68
C GLU A 70 6.84 0.72 2.71
N GLN A 71 7.44 0.93 1.54
CA GLN A 71 8.74 1.57 1.41
C GLN A 71 8.72 2.98 1.98
N LEU A 72 7.73 3.79 1.61
CA LEU A 72 7.57 5.15 2.15
C LEU A 72 7.39 5.14 3.67
N ALA A 73 6.58 4.24 4.21
CA ALA A 73 6.39 4.14 5.67
C ALA A 73 7.70 3.80 6.39
N ASN A 74 8.49 2.87 5.85
CA ASN A 74 9.80 2.51 6.38
C ASN A 74 10.80 3.67 6.32
N GLU A 75 10.83 4.43 5.21
CA GLU A 75 11.67 5.62 5.08
C GLU A 75 11.35 6.68 6.15
N ARG A 76 10.05 6.91 6.42
CA ARG A 76 9.61 7.87 7.45
C ARG A 76 10.02 7.42 8.85
N ARG A 77 9.91 6.13 9.14
CA ARG A 77 10.33 5.55 10.43
C ARG A 77 11.84 5.69 10.64
N ASN A 78 12.64 5.35 9.63
CA ASN A 78 14.10 5.41 9.70
C ASN A 78 14.60 6.85 9.85
N THR A 79 14.03 7.78 9.09
CA THR A 79 14.38 9.21 9.19
C THR A 79 14.16 9.74 10.61
N THR A 80 13.05 9.35 11.25
CA THR A 80 12.73 9.78 12.62
C THR A 80 13.68 9.19 13.65
N GLN A 81 14.07 7.91 13.50
CA GLN A 81 15.06 7.29 14.39
C GLN A 81 16.41 7.99 14.31
N ILE A 82 16.89 8.28 13.10
CA ILE A 82 18.15 9.00 12.89
C ILE A 82 18.09 10.39 13.54
N SER A 83 16.99 11.14 13.33
CA SER A 83 16.83 12.45 13.97
C SER A 83 16.86 12.38 15.50
N GLN A 84 16.25 11.35 16.10
CA GLN A 84 16.27 11.16 17.56
C GLN A 84 17.67 10.78 18.09
N GLU A 85 18.44 9.98 17.36
CA GLU A 85 19.81 9.63 17.74
C GLU A 85 20.75 10.84 17.67
N VAL A 86 20.66 11.66 16.62
CA VAL A 86 21.44 12.89 16.50
C VAL A 86 21.16 13.86 17.66
N LEU A 87 19.90 13.98 18.09
CA LEU A 87 19.53 14.82 19.24
C LEU A 87 20.07 14.29 20.58
N ARG A 88 20.33 12.99 20.71
CA ARG A 88 20.90 12.39 21.93
C ARG A 88 22.42 12.49 22.01
N LEU A 89 23.08 12.70 20.87
CA LEU A 89 24.54 12.79 20.75
C LEU A 89 25.08 14.23 20.83
N ASN A 90 24.20 15.24 20.83
CA ASN A 90 24.53 16.65 21.06
C ASN A 90 24.10 17.08 22.47
#